data_AF-A0A4D6FHL0-F1
#
_entry.id   AF-A0A4D6FHL0-F1
#
_cell.length_a   1.000
_cell.length_b   1.000
_cell.length_c   1.000
_cell.angle_alpha   90.00
_cell.angle_beta   90.00
_cell.angle_gamma   90.00
#
_symmetry.space_group_name_H-M   'P 1'
#
loop_
_entity.id
_entity.type
_entity.pdbx_description
1 polymer ?
#
loop_
_entity_poly.entity_id
_entity_poly.type
_entity_poly.pdbx_seq_one_letter_code
_entity_poly.pdbx_strand_id
1 'polypeptide(L)'
;MIKLLIFFIFLNYFLNEVNVGVLQCFNLTVTLHNVNSSSNNKLSKSFSNGNSLKKGRNYMADKDKHEVSKNVPEWLDQVVCGLLLSDATLRFNGKHVLMGIQQTHEELTKKVWQMCFDFKLVLSDILIIQRKKEKPVYSFQTLTLPYFTNIYNEWYYILDGKRFKKLPSNLEKLFTPLAFAFLIMGDGGWDKHSSRIVISTNWFTLDETKKLQSILLIKFNINSYLVKTTNSAHLINRGYIIKIPHKEVYKVRELLLPYIYPTLQYKLGL
;
A
#
# COMPACT_ATOMS: atom_id res chain seq x y z
N MET A 1 -13.87 38.51 11.66
CA MET A 1 -12.62 38.64 10.88
C MET A 1 -11.57 37.58 11.20
N ILE A 2 -11.24 37.29 12.47
CA ILE A 2 -10.17 36.34 12.84
C ILE A 2 -10.40 34.88 12.36
N LYS A 3 -11.66 34.40 12.36
CA LYS A 3 -11.99 33.05 11.84
C LYS A 3 -11.77 32.88 10.34
N LEU A 4 -11.89 33.96 9.55
CA LEU A 4 -11.66 33.91 8.10
C LEU A 4 -10.15 33.85 7.79
N LEU A 5 -9.34 34.56 8.59
CA LEU A 5 -7.89 34.57 8.43
C LEU A 5 -7.25 33.21 8.75
N ILE A 6 -7.74 32.52 9.79
CA ILE A 6 -7.28 31.16 10.14
C ILE A 6 -7.67 30.15 9.05
N PHE A 7 -8.87 30.28 8.46
CA PHE A 7 -9.30 29.44 7.34
C PHE A 7 -8.43 29.64 6.09
N PHE A 8 -8.06 30.89 5.77
CA PHE A 8 -7.16 31.18 4.64
C PHE A 8 -5.71 30.71 4.87
N ILE A 9 -5.21 30.78 6.11
CA ILE A 9 -3.87 30.25 6.45
C ILE A 9 -3.87 28.72 6.36
N PHE A 10 -4.91 28.04 6.89
CA PHE A 10 -5.05 26.59 6.75
C PHE A 10 -5.25 26.14 5.30
N LEU A 11 -6.02 26.88 4.50
CA LEU A 11 -6.23 26.57 3.09
C LEU A 11 -4.93 26.75 2.28
N ASN A 12 -4.15 27.80 2.54
CA ASN A 12 -2.85 28.00 1.89
C ASN A 12 -1.80 26.98 2.35
N TYR A 13 -1.81 26.56 3.62
CA TYR A 13 -0.92 25.49 4.11
C TYR A 13 -1.29 24.13 3.47
N PHE A 14 -2.59 23.83 3.37
CA PHE A 14 -3.11 22.60 2.75
C PHE A 14 -2.88 22.57 1.23
N LEU A 15 -3.08 23.69 0.53
CA LEU A 15 -2.77 23.82 -0.90
C LEU A 15 -1.27 23.72 -1.17
N ASN A 16 -0.42 24.21 -0.26
CA ASN A 16 1.03 24.05 -0.40
C ASN A 16 1.49 22.61 -0.16
N GLU A 17 0.97 21.86 0.83
CA GLU A 17 1.34 20.45 1.00
C GLU A 17 0.79 19.55 -0.13
N VAL A 18 -0.42 19.80 -0.61
CA VAL A 18 -0.98 19.10 -1.77
C VAL A 18 -0.18 19.43 -3.03
N ASN A 19 0.18 20.70 -3.28
CA ASN A 19 1.02 21.05 -4.43
C ASN A 19 2.43 20.50 -4.31
N VAL A 20 3.06 20.49 -3.14
CA VAL A 20 4.39 19.92 -2.95
C VAL A 20 4.35 18.40 -3.15
N GLY A 21 3.35 17.70 -2.64
CA GLY A 21 3.17 16.26 -2.88
C GLY A 21 2.85 15.92 -4.33
N VAL A 22 2.01 16.71 -5.00
CA VAL A 22 1.68 16.54 -6.42
C VAL A 22 2.90 16.86 -7.30
N LEU A 23 3.61 17.97 -7.06
CA LEU A 23 4.85 18.31 -7.75
C LEU A 23 5.95 17.30 -7.49
N GLN A 24 6.06 16.71 -6.30
CA GLN A 24 7.06 15.69 -6.00
C GLN A 24 6.71 14.36 -6.67
N CYS A 25 5.43 13.99 -6.80
CA CYS A 25 5.00 12.84 -7.61
C CYS A 25 5.11 13.09 -9.12
N PHE A 26 4.80 14.30 -9.60
CA PHE A 26 4.95 14.68 -11.01
C PHE A 26 6.44 14.77 -11.38
N ASN A 27 7.27 15.35 -10.51
CA ASN A 27 8.72 15.38 -10.68
C ASN A 27 9.32 13.99 -10.52
N LEU A 28 8.83 13.09 -9.64
CA LEU A 28 9.26 11.68 -9.67
C LEU A 28 8.91 11.05 -11.02
N THR A 29 7.71 11.28 -11.55
CA THR A 29 7.25 10.72 -12.82
C THR A 29 8.07 11.25 -14.02
N VAL A 30 8.39 12.55 -14.03
CA VAL A 30 9.19 13.22 -15.05
C VAL A 30 10.68 12.86 -14.92
N THR A 31 11.20 12.75 -13.70
CA THR A 31 12.60 12.33 -13.43
C THR A 31 12.80 10.86 -13.77
N LEU A 32 11.81 9.99 -13.53
CA LEU A 32 11.82 8.59 -13.99
C LEU A 32 11.78 8.47 -15.53
N HIS A 33 11.21 9.44 -16.23
CA HIS A 33 11.22 9.49 -17.70
C HIS A 33 12.50 10.10 -18.29
N ASN A 34 13.20 11.00 -17.57
CA ASN A 34 14.38 11.72 -18.06
C ASN A 34 15.73 11.26 -17.50
N VAL A 35 15.77 10.39 -16.49
CA VAL A 35 17.03 9.79 -16.02
C VAL A 35 17.33 8.50 -16.81
N ASN A 36 18.14 8.69 -17.85
CA ASN A 36 19.02 7.70 -18.47
C ASN A 36 18.40 6.57 -19.29
N SER A 37 17.91 6.96 -20.46
CA SER A 37 18.22 6.31 -21.75
C SER A 37 19.65 6.66 -22.21
N SER A 38 20.69 6.26 -21.45
CA SER A 38 22.03 6.04 -22.01
C SER A 38 22.89 5.29 -21.00
N SER A 39 23.62 4.28 -21.49
CA SER A 39 24.53 3.38 -20.76
C SER A 39 23.92 2.33 -19.82
N ASN A 40 23.33 1.27 -20.40
CA ASN A 40 23.86 -0.10 -20.26
C ASN A 40 23.05 -1.09 -21.12
N ASN A 41 23.41 -1.14 -22.40
CA ASN A 41 23.10 -2.26 -23.28
C ASN A 41 23.82 -3.52 -22.78
N LYS A 42 23.17 -4.27 -21.89
CA LYS A 42 23.29 -5.73 -21.68
C LYS A 42 22.59 -6.06 -20.36
N LEU A 43 21.30 -6.38 -20.40
CA LEU A 43 20.69 -7.51 -19.68
C LEU A 43 19.18 -7.59 -20.01
N SER A 44 18.88 -7.80 -21.29
CA SER A 44 17.54 -8.22 -21.72
C SER A 44 17.69 -9.50 -22.53
N LYS A 45 17.81 -10.64 -21.83
CA LYS A 45 17.52 -11.98 -22.35
C LYS A 45 17.74 -13.02 -21.25
N SER A 46 16.66 -13.44 -20.60
CA SER A 46 16.44 -14.85 -20.26
C SER A 46 14.99 -15.05 -19.80
N PHE A 47 14.09 -15.20 -20.78
CA PHE A 47 13.02 -16.19 -20.63
C PHE A 47 13.70 -17.55 -20.83
N SER A 48 13.86 -18.33 -19.77
CA SER A 48 14.38 -19.70 -19.88
C SER A 48 13.52 -20.67 -19.08
N ASN A 49 12.88 -21.57 -19.84
CA ASN A 49 12.54 -22.92 -19.40
C ASN A 49 13.75 -23.61 -18.77
N GLY A 50 13.49 -24.44 -17.75
CA GLY A 50 14.26 -25.63 -17.39
C GLY A 50 15.74 -25.45 -17.02
N ASN A 51 16.02 -25.26 -15.72
CA ASN A 51 16.87 -26.17 -14.93
C ASN A 51 17.11 -25.59 -13.53
N SER A 52 16.79 -26.41 -12.52
CA SER A 52 16.92 -26.14 -11.09
C SER A 52 18.40 -26.10 -10.68
N LEU A 53 19.07 -24.97 -10.92
CA LEU A 53 20.24 -24.59 -10.12
C LEU A 53 19.71 -24.04 -8.79
N LYS A 54 20.17 -24.60 -7.66
CA LYS A 54 19.86 -24.10 -6.33
C LYS A 54 20.32 -22.64 -6.23
N LYS A 55 19.44 -21.67 -6.52
CA LYS A 55 19.69 -20.23 -6.32
C LYS A 55 20.05 -20.06 -4.85
N GLY A 56 21.33 -19.77 -4.57
CA GLY A 56 21.73 -19.28 -3.26
C GLY A 56 20.82 -18.11 -2.89
N ARG A 57 20.30 -18.07 -1.66
CA ARG A 57 19.47 -16.95 -1.23
C ARG A 57 20.31 -15.68 -1.33
N ASN A 58 19.80 -14.66 -2.00
CA ASN A 58 20.44 -13.35 -2.05
C ASN A 58 20.71 -12.89 -0.61
N TYR A 59 21.98 -12.73 -0.25
CA TYR A 59 22.42 -12.39 1.09
C TYR A 59 22.92 -10.94 1.11
N MET A 60 22.61 -10.22 2.19
CA MET A 60 23.10 -8.87 2.47
C MET A 60 23.71 -8.89 3.87
N ALA A 61 24.90 -8.34 4.02
CA ALA A 61 25.59 -8.30 5.31
C ALA A 61 24.83 -7.40 6.31
N ASP A 62 24.98 -7.67 7.62
CA ASP A 62 24.22 -6.96 8.66
C ASP A 62 24.44 -5.45 8.63
N LYS A 63 25.68 -5.01 8.39
CA LYS A 63 26.02 -3.58 8.23
C LYS A 63 25.23 -2.93 7.08
N ASP A 64 25.23 -3.57 5.91
CA ASP A 64 24.54 -3.06 4.72
C ASP A 64 23.03 -2.99 4.92
N LYS A 65 22.45 -3.94 5.67
CA LYS A 65 21.02 -3.91 6.02
C LYS A 65 20.65 -2.66 6.81
N HIS A 66 21.51 -2.25 7.74
CA HIS A 66 21.29 -1.04 8.54
C HIS A 66 21.47 0.22 7.68
N GLU A 67 22.44 0.24 6.78
CA GLU A 67 22.65 1.35 5.84
C GLU A 67 21.46 1.52 4.89
N VAL A 68 21.03 0.43 4.22
CA VAL A 68 19.84 0.43 3.37
C VAL A 68 18.61 0.89 4.14
N SER A 69 18.42 0.41 5.38
CA SER A 69 17.27 0.80 6.21
C SER A 69 17.24 2.29 6.56
N LYS A 70 18.40 2.96 6.66
CA LYS A 70 18.48 4.41 6.93
C LYS A 70 18.23 5.26 5.70
N ASN A 71 18.44 4.70 4.50
CA ASN A 71 18.30 5.39 3.23
C ASN A 71 16.91 5.21 2.58
N VAL A 72 15.98 4.56 3.28
CA VAL A 72 14.59 4.43 2.79
C VAL A 72 13.89 5.78 2.91
N PRO A 73 13.26 6.29 1.84
CA PRO A 73 12.60 7.58 1.90
C PRO A 73 11.28 7.52 2.67
N GLU A 74 10.95 8.59 3.40
CA GLU A 74 9.75 8.66 4.25
C GLU A 74 8.43 8.45 3.46
N TRP A 75 8.36 8.85 2.19
CA TRP A 75 7.16 8.62 1.37
C TRP A 75 6.85 7.13 1.18
N LEU A 76 7.85 6.25 1.25
CA LEU A 76 7.65 4.81 1.11
C LEU A 76 6.85 4.25 2.30
N ASP A 77 6.91 4.88 3.47
CA ASP A 77 6.10 4.49 4.63
C ASP A 77 4.60 4.63 4.35
N GLN A 78 4.21 5.60 3.50
CA GLN A 78 2.83 5.80 3.08
C GLN A 78 2.38 4.66 2.14
N VAL A 79 3.26 4.24 1.22
CA VAL A 79 3.01 3.09 0.34
C VAL A 79 2.89 1.80 1.15
N VAL A 80 3.84 1.55 2.05
CA VAL A 80 3.81 0.39 2.96
C VAL A 80 2.57 0.44 3.85
N CYS A 81 2.14 1.62 4.31
CA CYS A 81 0.88 1.77 5.04
C CYS A 81 -0.32 1.30 4.21
N GLY A 82 -0.49 1.78 2.97
CA GLY A 82 -1.58 1.36 2.09
C GLY A 82 -1.55 -0.14 1.75
N LEU A 83 -0.36 -0.69 1.56
CA LEU A 83 -0.14 -2.12 1.35
C LEU A 83 -0.47 -2.95 2.60
N LEU A 84 -0.09 -2.49 3.79
CA LEU A 84 -0.44 -3.13 5.06
C LEU A 84 -1.90 -2.92 5.44
N LEU A 85 -2.59 -1.92 4.90
CA LEU A 85 -4.03 -1.86 4.96
C LEU A 85 -4.69 -2.78 3.94
N SER A 86 -3.93 -3.46 3.08
CA SER A 86 -4.44 -4.42 2.12
C SER A 86 -3.68 -5.76 2.14
N ASP A 87 -3.05 -6.14 1.03
CA ASP A 87 -2.51 -7.48 0.75
C ASP A 87 -1.12 -7.75 1.34
N ALA A 88 -0.43 -6.76 1.91
CA ALA A 88 0.92 -6.97 2.41
C ALA A 88 0.96 -7.62 3.80
N THR A 89 2.01 -8.42 3.97
CA THR A 89 2.31 -9.12 5.22
C THR A 89 3.73 -8.80 5.66
N LEU A 90 3.92 -8.64 6.98
CA LEU A 90 5.25 -8.61 7.58
C LEU A 90 5.50 -9.93 8.30
N ARG A 91 6.74 -10.44 8.28
CA ARG A 91 7.12 -11.63 9.06
C ARG A 91 8.60 -11.63 9.43
N PHE A 92 8.91 -12.11 10.63
CA PHE A 92 10.27 -12.39 11.02
C PHE A 92 10.85 -13.52 10.17
N ASN A 93 12.11 -13.36 9.79
CA ASN A 93 12.92 -14.42 9.20
C ASN A 93 14.37 -14.18 9.64
N GLY A 94 14.77 -14.90 10.69
CA GLY A 94 15.98 -14.60 11.47
C GLY A 94 15.75 -13.40 12.39
N LYS A 95 16.76 -12.52 12.51
CA LYS A 95 16.76 -11.36 13.41
C LYS A 95 15.82 -10.23 12.98
N HIS A 96 15.53 -10.12 11.68
CA HIS A 96 14.79 -9.00 11.10
C HIS A 96 13.53 -9.46 10.37
N VAL A 97 12.70 -8.48 10.04
CA VAL A 97 11.43 -8.68 9.36
C VAL A 97 11.60 -8.47 7.86
N LEU A 98 10.86 -9.23 7.07
CA LEU A 98 10.62 -8.96 5.66
C LEU A 98 9.15 -8.60 5.42
N MET A 99 8.91 -7.86 4.35
CA MET A 99 7.59 -7.65 3.77
C MET A 99 7.37 -8.63 2.61
N GLY A 100 6.18 -9.23 2.55
CA GLY A 100 5.75 -10.08 1.46
C GLY A 100 4.47 -9.55 0.83
N ILE A 101 4.40 -9.64 -0.50
CA ILE A 101 3.23 -9.26 -1.30
C ILE A 101 2.81 -10.47 -2.14
N GLN A 102 1.50 -10.67 -2.27
CA GLN A 102 0.87 -11.66 -3.15
C GLN A 102 -0.37 -11.04 -3.76
N GLN A 103 -0.38 -10.82 -5.08
CA GLN A 103 -1.50 -10.18 -5.75
C GLN A 103 -1.77 -10.83 -7.11
N THR A 104 -3.01 -10.70 -7.60
CA THR A 104 -3.38 -11.16 -8.95
C THR A 104 -3.16 -10.11 -10.02
N HIS A 105 -2.91 -8.85 -9.62
CA HIS A 105 -2.63 -7.74 -10.52
C HIS A 105 -1.12 -7.58 -10.74
N GLU A 106 -0.68 -7.94 -11.94
CA GLU A 106 0.72 -7.91 -12.33
C GLU A 106 1.33 -6.51 -12.29
N GLU A 107 0.62 -5.50 -12.84
CA GLU A 107 1.13 -4.13 -12.91
C GLU A 107 1.41 -3.55 -11.51
N LEU A 108 0.46 -3.68 -10.59
CA LEU A 108 0.62 -3.24 -9.21
C LEU A 108 1.81 -3.93 -8.54
N THR A 109 1.91 -5.25 -8.69
CA THR A 109 3.03 -6.02 -8.12
C THR A 109 4.37 -5.56 -8.68
N LYS A 110 4.46 -5.35 -10.01
CA LYS A 110 5.68 -4.86 -10.67
C LYS A 110 6.08 -3.47 -10.20
N LYS A 111 5.12 -2.56 -10.04
CA LYS A 111 5.40 -1.20 -9.59
C LYS A 111 5.89 -1.17 -8.14
N VAL A 112 5.27 -1.93 -7.24
CA VAL A 112 5.74 -2.03 -5.86
C VAL A 112 7.09 -2.73 -5.77
N TRP A 113 7.30 -3.77 -6.57
CA TRP A 113 8.61 -4.43 -6.68
C TRP A 113 9.68 -3.46 -7.15
N GLN A 114 9.40 -2.64 -8.18
CA GLN A 114 10.33 -1.63 -8.68
C GLN A 114 10.70 -0.62 -7.60
N MET A 115 9.70 -0.07 -6.88
CA MET A 115 9.95 0.83 -5.74
C MET A 115 10.87 0.16 -4.70
N CYS A 116 10.62 -1.10 -4.36
CA CYS A 116 11.47 -1.85 -3.44
C CYS A 116 12.89 -2.08 -4.02
N PHE A 117 12.99 -2.35 -5.32
CA PHE A 117 14.25 -2.64 -6.00
C PHE A 117 15.14 -1.40 -6.07
N ASP A 118 14.57 -0.24 -6.39
CA ASP A 118 15.27 1.04 -6.49
C ASP A 118 15.96 1.42 -5.16
N PHE A 119 15.33 1.08 -4.03
CA PHE A 119 15.89 1.27 -2.69
C PHE A 119 16.60 0.04 -2.12
N LYS A 120 16.95 -0.95 -2.96
CA LYS A 120 17.67 -2.17 -2.58
C LYS A 120 16.98 -2.97 -1.46
N LEU A 121 15.66 -2.85 -1.34
CA LEU A 121 14.85 -3.58 -0.36
C LEU A 121 14.54 -5.00 -0.84
N VAL A 122 14.62 -5.26 -2.14
CA VAL A 122 14.44 -6.59 -2.73
C VAL A 122 15.57 -6.85 -3.73
N LEU A 123 16.04 -8.09 -3.77
CA LEU A 123 17.04 -8.56 -4.75
C LEU A 123 16.53 -9.70 -5.63
N SER A 124 15.44 -10.35 -5.21
CA SER A 124 14.83 -11.44 -5.96
C SER A 124 13.80 -10.90 -6.95
N ASP A 125 13.69 -11.54 -8.10
CA ASP A 125 12.62 -11.30 -9.05
C ASP A 125 11.24 -11.65 -8.49
N ILE A 126 10.21 -11.18 -9.18
CA ILE A 126 8.82 -11.56 -8.93
C ILE A 126 8.64 -13.04 -9.27
N LEU A 127 8.12 -13.79 -8.31
CA LEU A 127 7.67 -15.16 -8.48
C LEU A 127 6.25 -15.18 -9.05
N ILE A 128 6.05 -15.91 -10.14
CA ILE A 128 4.73 -16.17 -10.72
C ILE A 128 4.26 -17.54 -10.23
N ILE A 129 3.19 -17.56 -9.46
CA ILE A 129 2.56 -18.76 -8.90
C ILE A 129 1.34 -19.08 -9.77
N GLN A 130 1.45 -20.11 -10.61
CA GLN A 130 0.34 -20.61 -11.42
C GLN A 130 -0.31 -21.82 -10.73
N ARG A 131 -1.59 -21.69 -10.38
CA ARG A 131 -2.42 -22.80 -9.91
C ARG A 131 -3.38 -23.23 -11.01
N LYS A 132 -3.76 -24.52 -11.03
CA LYS A 132 -4.69 -25.04 -12.06
C LYS A 132 -6.03 -24.32 -11.94
N LYS A 133 -6.55 -23.80 -13.06
CA LYS A 133 -7.85 -23.08 -13.16
C LYS A 133 -7.96 -21.78 -12.36
N GLU A 134 -6.86 -21.24 -11.84
CA GLU A 134 -6.84 -19.95 -11.14
C GLU A 134 -6.02 -18.92 -11.93
N LYS A 135 -6.29 -17.63 -11.67
CA LYS A 135 -5.46 -16.55 -12.20
C LYS A 135 -4.03 -16.68 -11.63
N PRO A 136 -2.99 -16.33 -12.40
CA PRO A 136 -1.63 -16.28 -11.88
C PRO A 136 -1.56 -15.29 -10.70
N VAL A 137 -0.82 -15.69 -9.67
CA VAL A 137 -0.50 -14.82 -8.53
C VAL A 137 0.95 -14.39 -8.65
N TYR A 138 1.17 -13.08 -8.60
CA TYR A 138 2.48 -12.46 -8.62
C TYR A 138 2.91 -12.18 -7.18
N SER A 139 4.10 -12.64 -6.80
CA SER A 139 4.58 -12.54 -5.43
C SER A 139 6.06 -12.17 -5.38
N PHE A 140 6.43 -11.35 -4.42
CA PHE A 140 7.82 -11.19 -4.04
C PHE A 140 7.93 -10.96 -2.53
N GLN A 141 9.14 -11.09 -2.03
CA GLN A 141 9.49 -10.80 -0.65
C GLN A 141 10.71 -9.90 -0.62
N THR A 142 10.69 -8.92 0.25
CA THR A 142 11.85 -8.07 0.50
C THR A 142 12.93 -8.86 1.24
N LEU A 143 14.12 -8.28 1.32
CA LEU A 143 15.14 -8.67 2.28
C LEU A 143 14.61 -8.51 3.71
N THR A 144 15.25 -9.23 4.63
CA THR A 144 15.00 -9.07 6.06
C THR A 144 15.79 -7.88 6.58
N LEU A 145 15.10 -6.77 6.88
CA LEU A 145 15.71 -5.48 7.18
C LEU A 145 15.21 -4.87 8.50
N PRO A 146 16.08 -4.15 9.24
CA PRO A 146 15.67 -3.33 10.39
C PRO A 146 14.51 -2.38 10.08
N TYR A 147 14.47 -1.79 8.88
CA TYR A 147 13.37 -0.94 8.42
C TYR A 147 11.98 -1.60 8.61
N PHE A 148 11.80 -2.82 8.10
CA PHE A 148 10.53 -3.54 8.26
C PHE A 148 10.31 -4.05 9.69
N THR A 149 11.37 -4.23 10.48
CA THR A 149 11.24 -4.55 11.91
C THR A 149 10.60 -3.40 12.68
N ASN A 150 10.98 -2.15 12.39
CA ASN A 150 10.38 -0.98 13.01
C ASN A 150 8.89 -0.88 12.67
N ILE A 151 8.54 -1.04 11.38
CA ILE A 151 7.15 -1.05 10.94
C ILE A 151 6.36 -2.19 11.59
N TYR A 152 6.95 -3.39 11.69
CA TYR A 152 6.31 -4.53 12.34
C TYR A 152 5.90 -4.24 13.78
N ASN A 153 6.77 -3.59 14.56
CA ASN A 153 6.50 -3.28 15.97
C ASN A 153 5.31 -2.32 16.15
N GLU A 154 5.07 -1.45 15.15
CA GLU A 154 3.91 -0.55 15.13
C GLU A 154 2.62 -1.24 14.67
N TRP A 155 2.72 -2.22 13.76
CA TRP A 155 1.58 -2.85 13.10
C TRP A 155 1.15 -4.20 13.69
N TYR A 156 1.94 -4.78 14.58
CA TYR A 156 1.65 -6.09 15.16
C TYR A 156 1.84 -6.10 16.67
N TYR A 157 1.09 -6.96 17.34
CA TYR A 157 1.29 -7.32 18.73
C TYR A 157 1.20 -8.83 18.90
N ILE A 158 1.74 -9.33 20.02
CA ILE A 158 1.72 -10.74 20.36
C ILE A 158 0.80 -10.91 21.57
N LEU A 159 -0.14 -11.84 21.48
CA LEU A 159 -1.01 -12.27 22.57
C LEU A 159 -1.03 -13.80 22.56
N ASP A 160 -0.69 -14.42 23.69
CA ASP A 160 -0.64 -15.87 23.86
C ASP A 160 0.19 -16.60 22.77
N GLY A 161 1.36 -16.04 22.44
CA GLY A 161 2.25 -16.57 21.40
C GLY A 161 1.71 -16.43 19.97
N LYS A 162 0.51 -15.88 19.78
CA LYS A 162 -0.09 -15.60 18.47
C LYS A 162 0.11 -14.14 18.10
N ARG A 163 0.37 -13.93 16.82
CA ARG A 163 0.58 -12.60 16.25
C ARG A 163 -0.73 -12.03 15.71
N PHE A 164 -1.04 -10.81 16.11
CA PHE A 164 -2.21 -10.08 15.65
C PHE A 164 -1.80 -8.77 15.01
N LYS A 165 -2.44 -8.44 13.89
CA LYS A 165 -2.29 -7.14 13.23
C LYS A 165 -3.12 -6.11 13.98
N LYS A 166 -2.56 -4.92 14.14
CA LYS A 166 -3.23 -3.73 14.68
C LYS A 166 -3.01 -2.52 13.77
N LEU A 167 -3.89 -1.54 13.84
CA LEU A 167 -3.61 -0.22 13.27
C LEU A 167 -2.57 0.53 14.12
N PRO A 168 -1.54 1.15 13.51
CA PRO A 168 -0.51 1.84 14.27
C PRO A 168 -1.05 3.15 14.88
N SER A 169 -0.35 3.66 15.90
CA SER A 169 -0.72 4.90 16.58
C SER A 169 -0.66 6.10 15.63
N ASN A 170 0.39 6.17 14.81
CA ASN A 170 0.66 7.20 13.81
C ASN A 170 -0.11 7.03 12.48
N LEU A 171 -1.13 6.16 12.42
CA LEU A 171 -1.88 5.88 11.20
C LEU A 171 -2.38 7.15 10.51
N GLU A 172 -2.86 8.13 11.27
CA GLU A 172 -3.39 9.38 10.71
C GLU A 172 -2.33 10.16 9.91
N LYS A 173 -1.07 10.15 10.34
CA LYS A 173 0.04 10.74 9.59
C LYS A 173 0.33 9.94 8.32
N LEU A 174 0.40 8.61 8.42
CA LEU A 174 0.74 7.72 7.31
C LEU A 174 -0.35 7.60 6.24
N PHE A 175 -1.61 7.76 6.62
CA PHE A 175 -2.75 7.60 5.73
C PHE A 175 -2.98 8.88 4.90
N THR A 176 -2.18 9.02 3.85
CA THR A 176 -2.23 10.08 2.83
C THR A 176 -3.05 9.63 1.60
N PRO A 177 -3.29 10.49 0.60
CA PRO A 177 -3.90 10.07 -0.66
C PRO A 177 -3.15 8.91 -1.33
N LEU A 178 -1.82 8.87 -1.22
CA LEU A 178 -1.00 7.78 -1.74
C LEU A 178 -1.30 6.45 -1.02
N ALA A 179 -1.31 6.46 0.32
CA ALA A 179 -1.66 5.28 1.12
C ALA A 179 -3.10 4.80 0.82
N PHE A 180 -4.03 5.75 0.66
CA PHE A 180 -5.42 5.45 0.34
C PHE A 180 -5.56 4.85 -1.07
N ALA A 181 -4.81 5.33 -2.05
CA ALA A 181 -4.78 4.76 -3.39
C ALA A 181 -4.29 3.30 -3.38
N PHE A 182 -3.21 2.99 -2.63
CA PHE A 182 -2.74 1.60 -2.48
C PHE A 182 -3.75 0.71 -1.78
N LEU A 183 -4.46 1.22 -0.76
CA LEU A 183 -5.57 0.50 -0.14
C LEU A 183 -6.69 0.20 -1.15
N ILE A 184 -7.12 1.18 -1.95
CA ILE A 184 -8.14 0.95 -2.98
C ILE A 184 -7.65 -0.06 -4.02
N MET A 185 -6.41 0.07 -4.48
CA MET A 185 -5.82 -0.83 -5.47
C MET A 185 -5.75 -2.28 -4.99
N GLY A 186 -5.42 -2.53 -3.72
CA GLY A 186 -5.45 -3.86 -3.11
C GLY A 186 -6.87 -4.33 -2.79
N ASP A 187 -7.52 -3.68 -1.83
CA ASP A 187 -8.76 -4.16 -1.18
C ASP A 187 -10.01 -3.32 -1.45
N GLY A 188 -9.90 -2.31 -2.31
CA GLY A 188 -11.06 -1.61 -2.87
C GLY A 188 -11.78 -2.43 -3.92
N GLY A 189 -13.08 -2.19 -4.05
CA GLY A 189 -13.94 -2.77 -5.08
C GLY A 189 -15.08 -1.82 -5.46
N TRP A 190 -15.56 -1.97 -6.69
CA TRP A 190 -16.71 -1.22 -7.20
C TRP A 190 -17.97 -2.08 -7.15
N ASP A 191 -18.97 -1.61 -6.42
CA ASP A 191 -20.31 -2.19 -6.42
C ASP A 191 -21.15 -1.50 -7.49
N LYS A 192 -21.32 -2.18 -8.64
CA LYS A 192 -22.05 -1.69 -9.81
C LYS A 192 -23.52 -1.39 -9.52
N HIS A 193 -24.18 -2.17 -8.66
CA HIS A 193 -25.62 -2.03 -8.42
C HIS A 193 -25.94 -0.74 -7.65
N SER A 194 -25.12 -0.40 -6.67
CA SER A 194 -25.29 0.81 -5.85
C SER A 194 -24.38 1.96 -6.26
N SER A 195 -23.59 1.79 -7.33
CA SER A 195 -22.56 2.73 -7.80
C SER A 195 -21.71 3.30 -6.66
N ARG A 196 -21.16 2.40 -5.84
CA ARG A 196 -20.43 2.77 -4.60
C ARG A 196 -19.08 2.06 -4.54
N ILE A 197 -18.15 2.67 -3.81
CA ILE A 197 -16.88 2.03 -3.49
C ILE A 197 -17.04 1.22 -2.20
N VAL A 198 -16.54 0.00 -2.22
CA VAL A 198 -16.47 -0.90 -1.07
C VAL A 198 -15.02 -1.14 -0.74
N ILE A 199 -14.65 -1.02 0.53
CA ILE A 199 -13.31 -1.31 1.02
C ILE A 199 -13.41 -2.48 1.99
N SER A 200 -12.72 -3.56 1.66
CA SER A 200 -12.67 -4.75 2.51
C SER A 200 -11.80 -4.45 3.73
N THR A 201 -12.42 -4.27 4.90
CA THR A 201 -11.73 -4.04 6.18
C THR A 201 -12.11 -5.09 7.23
N ASN A 202 -12.71 -6.19 6.79
CA ASN A 202 -13.37 -7.18 7.64
C ASN A 202 -12.42 -7.95 8.56
N TRP A 203 -11.10 -7.90 8.32
CA TRP A 203 -10.09 -8.46 9.21
C TRP A 203 -9.65 -7.51 10.33
N PHE A 204 -10.03 -6.23 10.29
CA PHE A 204 -9.81 -5.31 11.40
C PHE A 204 -10.93 -5.44 12.43
N THR A 205 -10.66 -4.98 13.65
CA THR A 205 -11.71 -4.83 14.66
C THR A 205 -12.70 -3.73 14.27
N LEU A 206 -13.87 -3.69 14.92
CA LEU A 206 -14.84 -2.62 14.67
C LEU A 206 -14.25 -1.25 14.99
N ASP A 207 -13.52 -1.12 16.10
CA ASP A 207 -12.93 0.16 16.51
C ASP A 207 -11.83 0.63 15.57
N GLU A 208 -11.00 -0.30 15.07
CA GLU A 208 -10.01 0.00 14.03
C GLU A 208 -10.69 0.43 12.72
N THR A 209 -11.77 -0.25 12.34
CA THR A 209 -12.54 0.12 11.14
C THR A 209 -13.17 1.51 11.29
N LYS A 210 -13.70 1.83 12.48
CA LYS A 210 -14.21 3.17 12.82
C LYS A 210 -13.11 4.23 12.81
N LYS A 211 -11.89 3.91 13.28
CA LYS A 211 -10.72 4.81 13.19
C LYS A 211 -10.39 5.11 11.73
N LEU A 212 -10.41 4.11 10.84
CA LEU A 212 -10.18 4.36 9.42
C LEU A 212 -11.31 5.19 8.80
N GLN A 213 -12.58 4.91 9.15
CA GLN A 213 -13.74 5.71 8.74
C GLN A 213 -13.62 7.17 9.21
N SER A 214 -13.17 7.43 10.44
CA SER A 214 -13.03 8.79 10.95
C SER A 214 -11.91 9.55 10.23
N ILE A 215 -10.82 8.87 9.87
CA ILE A 215 -9.76 9.46 9.04
C ILE A 215 -10.30 9.86 7.66
N LEU A 216 -11.11 9.01 7.00
CA LEU A 216 -11.74 9.36 5.72
C LEU A 216 -12.60 10.63 5.82
N LEU A 217 -13.36 10.77 6.91
CA LEU A 217 -14.19 11.94 7.14
C LEU A 217 -13.35 13.18 7.45
N ILE A 218 -12.44 13.10 8.44
CA ILE A 218 -11.72 14.27 8.97
C ILE A 218 -10.67 14.77 7.97
N LYS A 219 -9.87 13.87 7.38
CA LYS A 219 -8.76 14.28 6.49
C LYS A 219 -9.20 14.56 5.07
N PHE A 220 -10.17 13.81 4.56
CA PHE A 220 -10.53 13.85 3.14
C PHE A 220 -11.95 14.35 2.90
N ASN A 221 -12.71 14.64 3.95
CA ASN A 221 -14.11 15.05 3.85
C ASN A 221 -14.96 14.04 3.06
N ILE A 222 -14.67 12.74 3.22
CA ILE A 222 -15.38 11.64 2.55
C ILE A 222 -16.30 10.96 3.57
N ASN A 223 -17.60 11.11 3.39
CA ASN A 223 -18.56 10.36 4.20
C ASN A 223 -18.56 8.89 3.80
N SER A 224 -18.65 8.01 4.78
CA SER A 224 -18.78 6.56 4.55
C SER A 224 -19.55 5.92 5.69
N TYR A 225 -19.98 4.67 5.49
CA TYR A 225 -20.72 3.92 6.50
C TYR A 225 -20.21 2.48 6.58
N LEU A 226 -20.37 1.86 7.74
CA LEU A 226 -19.93 0.49 7.99
C LEU A 226 -21.07 -0.49 7.72
N VAL A 227 -20.73 -1.63 7.12
CA VAL A 227 -21.67 -2.75 6.94
C VAL A 227 -21.01 -4.03 7.44
N LYS A 228 -21.74 -4.81 8.23
CA LYS A 228 -21.28 -6.14 8.65
C LYS A 228 -21.53 -7.14 7.52
N THR A 229 -20.51 -7.90 7.13
CA THR A 229 -20.66 -8.93 6.10
C THR A 229 -21.43 -10.13 6.67
N THR A 230 -22.26 -10.75 5.84
CA THR A 230 -23.07 -11.92 6.22
C THR A 230 -22.20 -13.09 6.68
N ASN A 231 -21.11 -13.36 5.97
CA ASN A 231 -20.16 -14.42 6.27
C ASN A 231 -19.45 -14.24 7.62
N SER A 232 -19.45 -13.03 8.16
CA SER A 232 -18.82 -12.69 9.44
C SER A 232 -19.83 -12.23 10.49
N ALA A 233 -21.13 -12.51 10.30
CA ALA A 233 -22.18 -12.12 11.23
C ALA A 233 -21.92 -12.64 12.66
N HIS A 234 -21.36 -13.86 12.76
CA HIS A 234 -20.99 -14.53 14.01
C HIS A 234 -19.79 -13.88 14.74
N LEU A 235 -18.98 -13.06 14.06
CA LEU A 235 -17.84 -12.39 14.67
C LEU A 235 -18.31 -11.12 15.38
N ILE A 236 -18.22 -11.07 16.72
CA ILE A 236 -18.75 -9.95 17.51
C ILE A 236 -18.06 -8.62 17.14
N ASN A 237 -16.72 -8.61 17.15
CA ASN A 237 -15.91 -7.39 16.98
C ASN A 237 -15.16 -7.32 15.63
N ARG A 238 -15.60 -8.06 14.61
CA ARG A 238 -14.95 -8.10 13.28
C ARG A 238 -16.00 -8.28 12.18
N GLY A 239 -15.56 -8.32 10.92
CA GLY A 239 -16.45 -8.56 9.78
C GLY A 239 -17.07 -7.30 9.17
N TYR A 240 -16.58 -6.11 9.53
CA TYR A 240 -17.09 -4.84 9.02
C TYR A 240 -16.31 -4.38 7.80
N ILE A 241 -17.03 -3.93 6.77
CA ILE A 241 -16.49 -3.28 5.58
C ILE A 241 -16.90 -1.82 5.55
N ILE A 242 -16.06 -0.97 4.94
CA ILE A 242 -16.38 0.44 4.71
C ILE A 242 -17.05 0.57 3.34
N LYS A 243 -18.16 1.30 3.28
CA LYS A 243 -18.84 1.67 2.03
C LYS A 243 -18.86 3.18 1.87
N ILE A 244 -18.34 3.65 0.74
CA ILE A 244 -18.38 5.05 0.34
C ILE A 244 -19.56 5.20 -0.63
N PRO A 245 -20.66 5.87 -0.23
CA PRO A 245 -21.87 5.94 -1.03
C PRO A 245 -21.63 6.68 -2.36
N HIS A 246 -22.47 6.42 -3.35
CA HIS A 246 -22.39 7.02 -4.69
C HIS A 246 -22.12 8.54 -4.67
N LYS A 247 -22.84 9.27 -3.82
CA LYS A 247 -22.72 10.74 -3.68
C LYS A 247 -21.34 11.22 -3.20
N GLU A 248 -20.48 10.34 -2.70
CA GLU A 248 -19.13 10.67 -2.22
C GLU A 248 -18.04 10.15 -3.16
N VAL A 249 -18.39 9.31 -4.15
CA VAL A 249 -17.44 8.67 -5.06
C VAL A 249 -16.62 9.70 -5.86
N TYR A 250 -17.22 10.83 -6.23
CA TYR A 250 -16.51 11.87 -6.97
C TYR A 250 -15.31 12.42 -6.19
N LYS A 251 -15.43 12.59 -4.87
CA LYS A 251 -14.33 13.06 -4.00
C LYS A 251 -13.18 12.05 -3.99
N VAL A 252 -13.51 10.76 -3.94
CA VAL A 252 -12.51 9.68 -4.01
C VAL A 252 -11.79 9.70 -5.35
N ARG A 253 -12.55 9.85 -6.46
CA ARG A 253 -11.96 9.91 -7.81
C ARG A 253 -11.04 11.12 -7.95
N GLU A 254 -11.50 12.31 -7.58
CA GLU A 254 -10.69 13.54 -7.62
C GLU A 254 -9.39 13.39 -6.81
N LEU A 255 -9.48 12.82 -5.61
CA LEU A 255 -8.34 12.64 -4.72
C LEU A 255 -7.35 11.57 -5.19
N LEU A 256 -7.84 10.43 -5.70
CA LEU A 256 -7.02 9.24 -5.91
C LEU A 256 -6.63 8.97 -7.35
N LEU A 257 -7.32 9.52 -8.34
CA LEU A 257 -7.06 9.24 -9.75
C LEU A 257 -5.60 9.50 -10.17
N PRO A 258 -4.89 10.54 -9.66
CA PRO A 258 -3.47 10.73 -9.96
C PRO A 258 -2.54 9.59 -9.47
N TYR A 259 -3.00 8.78 -8.51
CA TYR A 259 -2.21 7.74 -7.85
C TYR A 259 -2.64 6.31 -8.20
N ILE A 260 -3.77 6.13 -8.90
CA ILE A 260 -4.28 4.82 -9.30
C ILE A 260 -3.85 4.48 -10.73
N TYR A 261 -3.26 3.30 -10.90
CA TYR A 261 -2.87 2.81 -12.22
C TYR A 261 -4.09 2.64 -13.14
N PRO A 262 -3.96 2.98 -14.44
CA PRO A 262 -5.07 2.90 -15.39
C PRO A 262 -5.80 1.54 -15.38
N THR A 263 -5.07 0.43 -15.28
CA THR A 263 -5.64 -0.93 -15.26
C THR A 263 -6.45 -1.26 -14.00
N LEU A 264 -6.38 -0.40 -12.97
CA LEU A 264 -7.07 -0.55 -11.69
C LEU A 264 -8.15 0.51 -11.45
N GLN A 265 -8.35 1.45 -12.38
CA GLN A 265 -9.37 2.49 -12.25
C GLN A 265 -10.80 1.92 -12.23
N TYR A 266 -11.01 0.70 -12.74
CA TYR A 266 -12.28 -0.02 -12.59
C TYR A 266 -12.71 -0.22 -11.14
N LYS A 267 -11.78 -0.19 -10.17
CA LYS A 267 -12.09 -0.23 -8.73
C LYS A 267 -12.76 1.05 -8.23
N LEU A 268 -12.63 2.15 -8.97
CA LEU A 268 -13.36 3.41 -8.79
C LEU A 268 -14.63 3.48 -9.67
N GLY A 269 -14.94 2.44 -10.43
CA GLY A 269 -16.06 2.43 -11.39
C GLY A 269 -15.83 3.29 -12.63
N LEU A 270 -14.57 3.36 -13.10
CA LEU A 270 -14.14 4.02 -14.34
C LEU A 270 -13.69 3.00 -15.39
#